data_AF-A0A016T5C6-F1
#
_entry.id   AF-A0A016T5C6-F1
#
_cell.length_a   1.000
_cell.length_b   1.000
_cell.length_c   1.000
_cell.angle_alpha   90.00
_cell.angle_beta   90.00
_cell.angle_gamma   90.00
#
_symmetry.space_group_name_H-M   'P 1'
#
loop_
_entity.id
_entity.type
_entity.pdbx_description
1 polymer ?
#
loop_
_entity_poly.entity_id
_entity_poly.type
_entity_poly.pdbx_seq_one_letter_code
_entity_poly.pdbx_strand_id
1 'polypeptide(L)'
;MPKVDSLRESIRELNSTVNVIVHNTVLSRDSAVDIVRPYDIVADCSDNPATRYLLNDACVILKKPLVSGSALRWEGQFTVYNYVDAKGERGPCYRCLFPVPTNPAHVTNCSEGGVLGPVVGVIGSMQALEILKIAAGHEPSFASKLYLFDGKFGKSRTIAIRPRNKECAVCGDNPTITELIDYESFCGSGACDKVNLSLKMSLTP
;
A
#
# COMPACT_ATOMS: atom_id res chain seq x y z
N MET A 1 -3.04 20.62 -11.62
CA MET A 1 -1.75 20.21 -11.03
C MET A 1 -1.80 18.72 -10.71
N PRO A 2 -0.78 17.92 -11.04
CA PRO A 2 -0.68 16.51 -10.62
C PRO A 2 -0.70 16.35 -9.10
N LYS A 3 -1.27 15.23 -8.60
CA LYS A 3 -1.41 14.98 -7.14
C LYS A 3 -0.06 15.08 -6.40
N VAL A 4 0.99 14.55 -7.00
CA VAL A 4 2.34 14.53 -6.43
C VAL A 4 2.97 15.92 -6.30
N ASP A 5 2.70 16.83 -7.23
CA ASP A 5 3.18 18.20 -7.16
C ASP A 5 2.45 19.00 -6.08
N SER A 6 1.12 18.83 -5.98
CA SER A 6 0.31 19.44 -4.92
C SER A 6 0.77 19.00 -3.53
N LEU A 7 1.04 17.70 -3.35
CA LEU A 7 1.53 17.18 -2.08
C LEU A 7 2.92 17.74 -1.73
N ARG A 8 3.82 17.87 -2.71
CA ARG A 8 5.14 18.48 -2.50
C ARG A 8 5.03 19.92 -2.02
N GLU A 9 4.15 20.72 -2.62
CA GLU A 9 3.92 22.11 -2.20
C GLU A 9 3.45 22.17 -0.75
N SER A 10 2.40 21.41 -0.39
CA SER A 10 1.88 21.36 0.98
C SER A 10 2.93 20.88 1.99
N ILE A 11 3.75 19.88 1.66
CA ILE A 11 4.81 19.41 2.56
C ILE A 11 5.87 20.51 2.78
N ARG A 12 6.26 21.22 1.72
CA ARG A 12 7.27 22.29 1.82
C ARG A 12 6.79 23.51 2.58
N GLU A 13 5.49 23.81 2.51
CA GLU A 13 4.87 24.84 3.36
C GLU A 13 4.92 24.47 4.84
N LEU A 14 4.72 23.19 5.17
CA LEU A 14 4.81 22.71 6.56
C LEU A 14 6.25 22.60 7.06
N ASN A 15 7.17 22.12 6.22
CA ASN A 15 8.58 22.00 6.54
C ASN A 15 9.43 22.10 5.27
N SER A 16 10.06 23.26 5.08
CA SER A 16 10.91 23.50 3.90
C SER A 16 12.27 22.80 3.95
N THR A 17 12.66 22.19 5.08
CA THR A 17 13.95 21.49 5.22
C THR A 17 13.92 20.06 4.70
N VAL A 18 12.74 19.50 4.41
CA VAL A 18 12.64 18.12 3.90
C VAL A 18 12.86 18.06 2.38
N ASN A 19 13.59 17.03 1.94
CA ASN A 19 13.73 16.73 0.52
C ASN A 19 12.54 15.90 0.05
N VAL A 20 11.76 16.44 -0.89
CA VAL A 20 10.59 15.75 -1.47
C VAL A 20 10.89 15.40 -2.92
N ILE A 21 11.07 14.10 -3.18
CA ILE A 21 11.31 13.55 -4.51
C ILE A 21 9.97 13.10 -5.09
N VAL A 22 9.58 13.68 -6.23
CA VAL A 22 8.31 13.41 -6.91
C VAL A 22 8.51 12.39 -8.02
N HIS A 23 7.69 11.34 -8.00
CA HIS A 23 7.55 10.37 -9.10
C HIS A 23 6.16 10.52 -9.71
N ASN A 24 6.03 11.34 -10.75
CA ASN A 24 4.75 11.51 -11.47
C ASN A 24 4.58 10.40 -12.53
N THR A 25 4.47 9.16 -12.08
CA THR A 25 4.32 7.99 -12.94
C THR A 25 3.42 6.95 -12.29
N VAL A 26 2.80 6.11 -13.09
CA VAL A 26 2.09 4.92 -12.59
C VAL A 26 3.15 3.89 -12.20
N LEU A 27 3.00 3.34 -10.99
CA LEU A 27 3.88 2.27 -10.53
C LEU A 27 3.61 1.01 -11.36
N SER A 28 4.64 0.47 -12.00
CA SER A 28 4.56 -0.70 -12.87
C SER A 28 5.65 -1.70 -12.51
N ARG A 29 5.58 -2.92 -13.07
CA ARG A 29 6.66 -3.91 -13.01
C ARG A 29 8.02 -3.29 -13.36
N ASP A 30 8.07 -2.47 -14.39
CA ASP A 30 9.32 -1.96 -14.95
C ASP A 30 9.90 -0.80 -14.11
N SER A 31 9.05 -0.04 -13.42
CA SER A 31 9.46 1.13 -12.63
C SER A 31 9.58 0.86 -11.12
N ALA A 32 8.88 -0.14 -10.59
CA ALA A 32 8.73 -0.32 -9.15
C ALA A 32 10.05 -0.61 -8.42
N VAL A 33 10.92 -1.44 -9.01
CA VAL A 33 12.21 -1.77 -8.37
C VAL A 33 13.07 -0.51 -8.24
N ASP A 34 13.20 0.26 -9.33
CA ASP A 34 14.06 1.44 -9.34
C ASP A 34 13.52 2.57 -8.47
N ILE A 35 12.19 2.73 -8.43
CA ILE A 35 11.54 3.70 -7.53
C ILE A 35 11.71 3.29 -6.07
N VAL A 36 11.53 2.01 -5.71
CA VAL A 36 11.56 1.58 -4.30
C VAL A 36 12.97 1.47 -3.73
N ARG A 37 13.96 1.07 -4.55
CA ARG A 37 15.35 0.81 -4.12
C ARG A 37 15.98 1.90 -3.23
N PRO A 38 15.88 3.21 -3.54
CA PRO A 38 16.53 4.26 -2.75
C PRO A 38 15.87 4.56 -1.39
N TYR A 39 14.70 3.98 -1.10
CA TYR A 39 13.98 4.26 0.15
C TYR A 39 14.18 3.17 1.20
N ASP A 40 14.21 3.55 2.48
CA ASP A 40 14.40 2.61 3.59
C ASP A 40 13.09 1.95 4.02
N ILE A 41 11.99 2.70 4.01
CA ILE A 41 10.66 2.27 4.44
C ILE A 41 9.67 2.65 3.34
N VAL A 42 8.76 1.74 3.02
CA VAL A 42 7.74 1.97 1.99
C VAL A 42 6.36 2.01 2.64
N ALA A 43 5.52 2.96 2.22
CA ALA A 43 4.13 3.03 2.60
C ALA A 43 3.24 2.64 1.42
N ASP A 44 2.35 1.67 1.60
CA ASP A 44 1.28 1.41 0.64
C ASP A 44 0.04 2.23 1.04
N CYS A 45 -0.20 3.28 0.25
CA CYS A 45 -1.38 4.13 0.34
C CYS A 45 -2.25 4.00 -0.91
N SER A 46 -2.14 2.88 -1.63
CA SER A 46 -2.91 2.61 -2.85
C SER A 46 -4.31 2.10 -2.54
N ASP A 47 -5.24 2.38 -3.45
CA ASP A 47 -6.65 2.01 -3.36
C ASP A 47 -6.99 0.76 -4.19
N ASN A 48 -6.01 0.15 -4.86
CA ASN A 48 -6.22 -1.00 -5.74
C ASN A 48 -5.34 -2.21 -5.33
N PRO A 49 -5.88 -3.43 -5.39
CA PRO A 49 -5.15 -4.64 -5.02
C PRO A 49 -3.90 -4.89 -5.86
N ALA A 50 -3.93 -4.60 -7.16
CA ALA A 50 -2.81 -4.88 -8.07
C ALA A 50 -1.53 -4.15 -7.64
N THR A 51 -1.64 -2.85 -7.33
CA THR A 51 -0.54 -2.04 -6.80
C THR A 51 -0.06 -2.56 -5.45
N ARG A 52 -0.96 -3.03 -4.58
CA ARG A 52 -0.58 -3.64 -3.31
C ARG A 52 0.26 -4.90 -3.48
N TYR A 53 -0.10 -5.79 -4.40
CA TYR A 53 0.72 -6.97 -4.72
C TYR A 53 2.07 -6.56 -5.32
N LEU A 54 2.08 -5.60 -6.24
CA LEU A 54 3.31 -5.08 -6.85
C LEU A 54 4.27 -4.51 -5.80
N LEU A 55 3.77 -3.63 -4.92
CA LEU A 55 4.55 -3.03 -3.83
C LEU A 55 5.03 -4.07 -2.84
N ASN A 56 4.19 -5.03 -2.47
CA ASN A 56 4.58 -6.14 -1.61
C ASN A 56 5.78 -6.88 -2.17
N ASP A 57 5.70 -7.30 -3.43
CA ASP A 57 6.74 -8.13 -4.03
C ASP A 57 8.03 -7.34 -4.21
N ALA A 58 7.93 -6.07 -4.63
CA ALA A 58 9.08 -5.17 -4.70
C ALA A 58 9.77 -4.99 -3.34
N CYS A 59 8.98 -4.78 -2.27
CA CYS A 59 9.51 -4.64 -0.92
C CYS A 59 10.17 -5.94 -0.43
N VAL A 60 9.60 -7.11 -0.72
CA VAL A 60 10.21 -8.39 -0.35
C VAL A 60 11.54 -8.61 -1.06
N ILE A 61 11.59 -8.39 -2.38
CA ILE A 61 12.80 -8.52 -3.21
C ILE A 61 13.89 -7.56 -2.71
N LEU A 62 13.52 -6.30 -2.43
CA LEU A 62 14.45 -5.26 -1.97
C LEU A 62 14.68 -5.24 -0.47
N LYS A 63 14.08 -6.19 0.27
CA LYS A 63 14.18 -6.33 1.74
C LYS A 63 13.77 -5.05 2.50
N LYS A 64 12.70 -4.39 2.06
CA LYS A 64 12.15 -3.17 2.67
C LYS A 64 10.93 -3.48 3.54
N PRO A 65 10.80 -2.92 4.76
CA PRO A 65 9.54 -2.98 5.50
C PRO A 65 8.46 -2.21 4.72
N LEU A 66 7.24 -2.77 4.73
CA LEU A 66 6.09 -2.22 4.04
C LEU A 66 4.97 -1.89 5.03
N VAL A 67 4.65 -0.61 5.15
CA VAL A 67 3.60 -0.08 6.02
C VAL A 67 2.33 0.10 5.18
N SER A 68 1.43 -0.89 5.21
CA SER A 68 0.26 -0.95 4.30
C SER A 68 -1.03 -0.62 5.04
N GLY A 69 -1.77 0.35 4.51
CA GLY A 69 -3.07 0.78 4.99
C GLY A 69 -4.12 0.69 3.89
N SER A 70 -5.37 0.48 4.28
CA SER A 70 -6.50 0.57 3.35
C SER A 70 -7.79 0.90 4.09
N ALA A 71 -8.73 1.54 3.41
CA ALA A 71 -10.03 1.86 3.98
C ALA A 71 -11.13 1.72 2.93
N LEU A 72 -12.32 1.30 3.35
CA LEU A 72 -13.50 1.18 2.50
C LEU A 72 -14.73 1.48 3.35
N ARG A 73 -15.60 2.38 2.88
CA ARG A 73 -16.78 2.86 3.61
C ARG A 73 -16.41 3.40 5.01
N TRP A 74 -16.72 2.64 6.05
CA TRP A 74 -16.48 2.94 7.46
C TRP A 74 -15.30 2.14 8.04
N GLU A 75 -14.76 1.20 7.26
CA GLU A 75 -13.77 0.25 7.72
C GLU A 75 -12.38 0.70 7.31
N GLY A 76 -11.42 0.52 8.20
CA GLY A 76 -10.01 0.72 7.96
C GLY A 76 -9.22 -0.51 8.39
N GLN A 77 -8.13 -0.80 7.72
CA GLN A 77 -7.18 -1.81 8.14
C GLN A 77 -5.75 -1.36 7.90
N PHE A 78 -4.85 -1.86 8.74
CA PHE A 78 -3.46 -1.42 8.77
C PHE A 78 -2.53 -2.49 9.34
N THR A 79 -1.34 -2.65 8.74
CA THR A 79 -0.30 -3.56 9.25
C THR A 79 1.08 -3.21 8.69
N VAL A 80 2.12 -3.73 9.34
CA VAL A 80 3.51 -3.64 8.89
C VAL A 80 3.98 -5.02 8.42
N TYR A 81 4.24 -5.13 7.13
CA TYR A 81 4.74 -6.34 6.47
C TYR A 81 6.25 -6.31 6.27
N ASN A 82 6.83 -7.50 6.09
CA ASN A 82 8.24 -7.69 5.70
C ASN A 82 9.25 -6.96 6.61
N TYR A 83 8.87 -6.67 7.85
CA TYR A 83 9.77 -6.14 8.87
C TYR A 83 10.68 -7.26 9.37
N VAL A 84 11.95 -6.93 9.61
CA VAL A 84 12.94 -7.83 10.21
C VAL A 84 13.17 -7.33 11.63
N ASP A 85 12.90 -8.19 12.61
CA ASP A 85 13.03 -7.82 14.02
C ASP A 85 14.49 -7.78 14.50
N ALA A 86 14.69 -7.43 15.77
CA ALA A 86 16.02 -7.37 16.38
C ALA A 86 16.75 -8.72 16.43
N LYS A 87 16.04 -9.84 16.25
CA LYS A 87 16.61 -11.20 16.17
C LYS A 87 16.95 -11.61 14.74
N GLY A 88 16.67 -10.76 13.76
CA GLY A 88 16.85 -11.08 12.35
C GLY A 88 15.71 -11.90 11.75
N GLU A 89 14.60 -12.09 12.46
CA GLU A 89 13.45 -12.84 11.97
C GLU A 89 12.56 -11.94 11.10
N ARG A 90 12.28 -12.39 9.87
CA ARG A 90 11.41 -11.68 8.94
C ARG A 90 9.94 -12.03 9.21
N GLY A 91 9.12 -11.00 9.39
CA GLY A 91 7.67 -11.11 9.48
C GLY A 91 6.98 -11.54 8.16
N PRO A 92 5.66 -11.78 8.19
CA PRO A 92 4.90 -12.13 7.00
C PRO A 92 4.91 -11.00 5.97
N CYS A 93 4.81 -11.36 4.69
CA CYS A 93 4.48 -10.41 3.62
C CYS A 93 2.97 -10.46 3.33
N TYR A 94 2.46 -9.57 2.48
CA TYR A 94 1.04 -9.54 2.10
C TYR A 94 0.58 -10.89 1.52
N ARG A 95 1.41 -11.54 0.70
CA ARG A 95 1.13 -12.88 0.13
C ARG A 95 1.10 -14.00 1.16
N CYS A 96 1.67 -13.84 2.35
CA CYS A 96 1.48 -14.83 3.40
C CYS A 96 0.03 -14.89 3.89
N LEU A 97 -0.71 -13.79 3.78
CA LEU A 97 -2.10 -13.68 4.19
C LEU A 97 -3.05 -13.86 3.01
N PHE A 98 -2.67 -13.31 1.85
CA PHE A 98 -3.45 -13.33 0.61
C PHE A 98 -2.58 -13.92 -0.52
N PRO A 99 -2.45 -15.26 -0.61
CA PRO A 99 -1.44 -15.88 -1.48
C PRO A 99 -1.61 -15.61 -2.97
N VAL A 100 -2.86 -15.55 -3.43
CA VAL A 100 -3.21 -15.39 -4.84
C VAL A 100 -4.09 -14.15 -5.00
N PRO A 101 -3.76 -13.25 -5.94
CA PRO A 101 -4.66 -12.16 -6.30
C PRO A 101 -6.03 -12.72 -6.69
N THR A 102 -7.08 -12.27 -6.00
CA THR A 102 -8.46 -12.56 -6.40
C THR A 102 -8.76 -11.83 -7.70
N ASN A 103 -9.51 -12.48 -8.61
CA ASN A 103 -9.94 -11.89 -9.87
C ASN A 103 -10.59 -10.51 -9.63
N PRO A 104 -10.14 -9.42 -10.30
CA PRO A 104 -10.65 -8.07 -10.12
C PRO A 104 -12.14 -7.90 -10.31
N ALA A 105 -12.77 -8.76 -11.14
CA ALA A 105 -14.22 -8.76 -11.31
C ALA A 105 -14.99 -8.99 -9.99
N HIS A 106 -14.31 -9.47 -8.94
CA HIS A 106 -14.87 -9.71 -7.62
C HIS A 106 -14.35 -8.76 -6.53
N VAL A 107 -13.57 -7.73 -6.88
CA VAL A 107 -13.00 -6.81 -5.89
C VAL A 107 -13.58 -5.41 -6.07
N THR A 108 -14.43 -5.00 -5.13
CA THR A 108 -14.93 -3.61 -5.06
C THR A 108 -13.79 -2.69 -4.63
N ASN A 109 -13.43 -1.73 -5.48
CA ASN A 109 -12.44 -0.70 -5.14
C ASN A 109 -13.10 0.48 -4.40
N CYS A 110 -12.28 1.38 -3.84
CA CYS A 110 -12.78 2.52 -3.08
C CYS A 110 -13.59 3.51 -3.94
N SER A 111 -13.28 3.61 -5.23
CA SER A 111 -13.98 4.49 -6.17
C SER A 111 -15.42 4.03 -6.43
N GLU A 112 -15.69 2.73 -6.36
CA GLU A 112 -17.04 2.15 -6.47
C GLU A 112 -17.78 2.11 -5.13
N GLY A 113 -17.09 1.79 -4.04
CA GLY A 113 -17.71 1.59 -2.72
C GLY A 113 -17.87 2.84 -1.85
N GLY A 114 -17.15 3.92 -2.18
CA GLY A 114 -17.03 5.13 -1.37
C GLY A 114 -16.16 4.93 -0.12
N VAL A 115 -15.53 6.01 0.37
CA VAL A 115 -14.73 5.99 1.61
C VAL A 115 -14.87 7.31 2.38
N LEU A 116 -14.98 7.21 3.70
CA LEU A 116 -15.04 8.39 4.56
C LEU A 116 -13.64 8.95 4.83
N GLY A 117 -13.44 10.23 4.50
CA GLY A 117 -12.18 10.94 4.72
C GLY A 117 -11.58 10.78 6.13
N PRO A 118 -12.38 10.88 7.22
CA PRO A 118 -11.87 10.66 8.57
C PRO A 118 -11.31 9.25 8.81
N VAL A 119 -11.89 8.21 8.20
CA VAL A 119 -11.37 6.83 8.31
C VAL A 119 -10.01 6.73 7.63
N VAL A 120 -9.86 7.30 6.44
CA VAL A 120 -8.58 7.37 5.74
C VAL A 120 -7.55 8.17 6.55
N GLY A 121 -7.96 9.28 7.16
CA GLY A 121 -7.10 10.10 8.02
C GLY A 121 -6.58 9.36 9.25
N VAL A 122 -7.42 8.56 9.90
CA VAL A 122 -6.99 7.69 11.02
C VAL A 122 -5.96 6.68 10.55
N ILE A 123 -6.24 5.94 9.47
CA ILE A 123 -5.33 4.91 8.95
C ILE A 123 -4.01 5.54 8.48
N GLY A 124 -4.05 6.64 7.74
CA GLY A 124 -2.84 7.35 7.28
C GLY A 124 -1.99 7.88 8.44
N SER A 125 -2.61 8.37 9.51
CA SER A 125 -1.88 8.81 10.71
C SER A 125 -1.20 7.64 11.42
N MET A 126 -1.86 6.47 11.48
CA MET A 126 -1.25 5.26 12.03
C MET A 126 -0.09 4.74 11.16
N GLN A 127 -0.21 4.81 9.83
CA GLN A 127 0.91 4.51 8.93
C GLN A 127 2.11 5.41 9.22
N ALA A 128 1.89 6.73 9.30
CA ALA A 128 2.95 7.69 9.62
C ALA A 128 3.64 7.38 10.96
N LEU A 129 2.87 7.00 12.00
CA LEU A 129 3.41 6.64 13.30
C LEU A 129 4.31 5.40 13.25
N GLU A 130 3.95 4.35 12.51
CA GLU A 130 4.82 3.17 12.37
C GLU A 130 6.07 3.48 11.54
N ILE A 131 5.97 4.31 10.51
CA ILE A 131 7.13 4.77 9.73
C ILE A 131 8.11 5.51 10.63
N LEU A 132 7.63 6.44 11.46
CA LEU A 132 8.48 7.18 12.40
C LEU A 132 9.15 6.26 13.43
N LYS A 133 8.43 5.25 13.94
CA LYS A 133 9.04 4.27 14.85
C LYS A 133 10.15 3.48 14.19
N ILE A 134 9.90 2.94 13.00
CA ILE A 134 10.92 2.19 12.26
C ILE A 134 12.13 3.08 11.94
N ALA A 135 11.88 4.32 11.48
CA ALA A 135 12.95 5.27 11.17
C ALA A 135 13.79 5.66 12.41
N ALA A 136 13.18 5.69 13.59
CA ALA A 136 13.85 5.93 14.86
C ALA A 136 14.52 4.66 15.46
N GLY A 137 14.47 3.52 14.76
CA GLY A 137 15.04 2.26 15.23
C GLY A 137 14.19 1.52 16.26
N HIS A 138 12.93 1.92 16.45
CA HIS A 138 11.97 1.22 17.31
C HIS A 138 11.25 0.12 16.55
N GLU A 139 10.89 -0.95 17.27
CA GLU A 139 10.06 -2.00 16.71
C GLU A 139 8.64 -1.48 16.42
N PRO A 140 8.11 -1.69 15.21
CA PRO A 140 6.75 -1.31 14.88
C PRO A 140 5.74 -2.15 15.67
N SER A 141 4.69 -1.50 16.18
CA SER A 141 3.71 -2.16 17.04
C SER A 141 2.80 -3.12 16.26
N PHE A 142 2.63 -2.90 14.96
CA PHE A 142 1.78 -3.66 14.06
C PHE A 142 2.55 -4.54 13.07
N ALA A 143 3.82 -4.84 13.34
CA ALA A 143 4.45 -6.01 12.72
C ALA A 143 3.75 -7.28 13.22
N SER A 144 3.46 -8.21 12.31
CA SER A 144 2.76 -9.47 12.60
C SER A 144 1.38 -9.28 13.27
N LYS A 145 0.77 -8.10 13.14
CA LYS A 145 -0.59 -7.82 13.61
C LYS A 145 -1.37 -7.04 12.57
N LEU A 146 -2.65 -7.36 12.40
CA LEU A 146 -3.58 -6.60 11.59
C LEU A 146 -4.49 -5.77 12.50
N TYR A 147 -4.36 -4.46 12.39
CA TYR A 147 -5.29 -3.52 12.99
C TYR A 147 -6.52 -3.38 12.10
N LEU A 148 -7.71 -3.44 12.71
CA LEU A 148 -8.99 -3.31 12.05
C LEU A 148 -9.79 -2.25 12.81
N PHE A 149 -10.25 -1.24 12.08
CA PHE A 149 -11.02 -0.12 12.58
C PHE A 149 -12.41 -0.13 11.95
N ASP A 150 -13.42 -0.02 12.79
CA ASP A 150 -14.82 0.14 12.42
C ASP A 150 -15.25 1.53 12.89
N GLY A 151 -15.25 2.48 11.97
CA GLY A 151 -15.65 3.86 12.21
C GLY A 151 -17.16 4.03 12.40
N LYS A 152 -17.99 3.05 11.99
CA LYS A 152 -19.45 3.12 12.15
C LYS A 152 -19.85 2.92 13.60
N PHE A 153 -19.19 2.00 14.28
CA PHE A 153 -19.46 1.68 15.69
C PHE A 153 -18.36 2.16 16.65
N GLY A 154 -17.33 2.84 16.13
CA GLY A 154 -16.21 3.33 16.93
C GLY A 154 -15.40 2.22 17.58
N LYS A 155 -15.29 1.06 16.93
CA LYS A 155 -14.60 -0.11 17.47
C LYS A 155 -13.26 -0.31 16.78
N SER A 156 -12.31 -0.86 17.51
CA SER A 156 -11.09 -1.38 16.90
C SER A 156 -10.76 -2.75 17.47
N ARG A 157 -10.09 -3.56 16.64
CA ARG A 157 -9.56 -4.86 17.02
C ARG A 157 -8.18 -5.02 16.42
N THR A 158 -7.28 -5.64 17.17
CA THR A 158 -5.97 -6.04 16.66
C THR A 158 -5.92 -7.55 16.70
N ILE A 159 -5.63 -8.17 15.57
CA ILE A 159 -5.49 -9.63 15.48
C ILE A 159 -4.04 -9.98 15.13
N ALA A 160 -3.51 -11.03 15.75
CA ALA A 160 -2.24 -11.60 15.32
C ALA A 160 -2.44 -12.22 13.92
N ILE A 161 -1.53 -11.93 13.00
CA ILE A 161 -1.51 -12.57 11.69
C ILE A 161 -0.54 -13.73 11.70
N ARG A 162 -0.73 -14.66 10.75
CA ARG A 162 0.15 -15.84 10.65
C ARG A 162 1.59 -15.39 10.43
N PRO A 163 2.58 -16.11 10.99
CA PRO A 163 3.98 -15.84 10.72
C PRO A 163 4.30 -16.04 9.23
N ARG A 164 5.52 -15.67 8.83
CA ARG A 164 6.04 -15.91 7.47
C ARG A 164 5.77 -17.35 7.04
N ASN A 165 5.08 -17.50 5.92
CA ASN A 165 4.88 -18.82 5.30
C ASN A 165 6.14 -19.23 4.54
N LYS A 166 6.74 -20.37 4.91
CA LYS A 166 7.94 -20.94 4.26
C LYS A 166 7.70 -21.33 2.79
N GLU A 167 6.45 -21.57 2.42
CA GLU A 167 6.03 -21.89 1.04
C GLU A 167 5.49 -20.66 0.30
N CYS A 168 5.64 -19.44 0.86
CA CYS A 168 5.18 -18.23 0.19
C CYS A 168 5.91 -18.02 -1.14
N ALA A 169 5.15 -17.78 -2.21
CA ALA A 169 5.68 -17.59 -3.56
C ALA A 169 6.77 -16.50 -3.67
N VAL A 170 6.79 -15.50 -2.77
CA VAL A 170 7.76 -14.39 -2.83
C VAL A 170 8.74 -14.35 -1.65
N CYS A 171 8.31 -14.67 -0.42
CA CYS A 171 9.16 -14.55 0.78
C CYS A 171 9.45 -15.90 1.46
N GLY A 172 9.04 -17.01 0.85
CA GLY A 172 9.32 -18.36 1.32
C GLY A 172 10.80 -18.75 1.18
N ASP A 173 11.12 -19.96 1.60
CA ASP A 173 12.49 -20.48 1.60
C ASP A 173 12.96 -20.80 0.17
N ASN A 174 12.02 -21.13 -0.74
CA ASN A 174 12.25 -21.33 -2.17
C ASN A 174 11.23 -20.50 -2.98
N PRO A 175 11.45 -19.18 -3.16
CA PRO A 175 10.49 -18.31 -3.84
C PRO A 175 10.38 -18.63 -5.33
N THR A 176 9.16 -18.67 -5.84
CA THR A 176 8.86 -18.83 -7.28
C THR A 176 8.71 -17.50 -8.01
N ILE A 177 8.47 -16.42 -7.27
CA ILE A 177 8.43 -15.04 -7.76
C ILE A 177 9.75 -14.38 -7.37
N THR A 178 10.68 -14.31 -8.31
CA THR A 178 11.99 -13.65 -8.15
C THR A 178 12.05 -12.30 -8.88
N GLU A 179 11.11 -12.05 -9.78
CA GLU A 179 10.95 -10.81 -10.53
C GLU A 179 9.50 -10.32 -10.42
N LEU A 180 9.29 -9.01 -10.58
CA LEU A 180 7.95 -8.44 -10.46
C LEU A 180 7.03 -9.00 -11.53
N ILE A 181 5.74 -9.17 -11.21
CA ILE A 181 4.70 -9.60 -12.15
C ILE A 181 3.96 -8.38 -12.69
N ASP A 182 3.54 -8.41 -13.96
CA ASP A 182 2.61 -7.42 -14.47
C ASP A 182 1.22 -7.76 -13.92
N TYR A 183 0.88 -7.13 -12.80
CA TYR A 183 -0.40 -7.34 -12.14
C TYR A 183 -1.57 -6.74 -12.91
N GLU A 184 -1.38 -5.75 -13.77
CA GLU A 184 -2.49 -5.23 -14.57
C GLU A 184 -2.88 -6.24 -15.65
N SER A 185 -1.89 -6.84 -16.32
CA SER A 185 -2.12 -7.91 -17.29
C SER A 185 -2.59 -9.20 -16.63
N PHE A 186 -2.05 -9.56 -15.47
CA PHE A 186 -2.42 -10.76 -14.72
C PHE A 186 -3.83 -10.66 -14.12
N CYS A 187 -4.20 -9.48 -13.62
CA CYS A 187 -5.49 -9.27 -12.99
C CYS A 187 -6.56 -8.84 -14.01
N GLY A 188 -6.22 -8.18 -15.12
CA GLY A 188 -7.19 -7.71 -16.11
C GLY A 188 -7.92 -6.43 -15.72
N SER A 189 -7.37 -5.63 -14.80
CA SER A 189 -7.90 -4.33 -14.38
C SER A 189 -6.78 -3.28 -14.40
N GLY A 190 -6.91 -2.24 -15.22
CA GLY A 190 -5.92 -1.15 -15.30
C GLY A 190 -6.04 -0.20 -14.11
N ALA A 191 -4.92 0.35 -13.62
CA ALA A 191 -4.85 1.25 -12.47
C ALA A 191 -5.36 2.68 -12.76
N CYS A 192 -5.97 2.93 -13.92
CA CYS A 192 -6.34 4.28 -14.33
C CYS A 192 -7.73 4.30 -14.97
N ASP A 193 -8.73 4.72 -14.18
CA ASP A 193 -9.92 5.36 -14.72
C ASP A 193 -9.49 6.65 -15.41
N LYS A 194 -9.08 6.55 -16.68
CA LYS A 194 -9.08 7.71 -17.57
C LYS A 194 -10.55 8.10 -17.72
N VAL A 195 -11.00 9.07 -16.93
CA VAL A 195 -12.21 9.81 -17.23
C VAL A 195 -11.99 10.44 -18.60
N ASN A 196 -12.57 9.83 -19.63
CA ASN A 196 -12.67 10.44 -20.94
C ASN A 196 -13.67 11.59 -20.77
N LEU A 197 -13.16 12.78 -20.46
CA LEU A 197 -13.90 14.04 -20.45
C LEU A 197 -14.22 14.44 -21.90
N SER A 198 -14.95 13.59 -22.62
CA SER A 198 -15.74 14.00 -23.78
C SER A 198 -17.14 14.33 -23.30
N LEU A 199 -17.28 15.39 -22.52
CA LEU A 199 -18.56 16.07 -22.33
C LEU A 199 -18.96 16.65 -23.69
N LYS A 200 -19.74 15.90 -24.47
CA LYS A 200 -20.56 16.50 -25.52
C LYS A 200 -21.64 17.31 -24.82
N MET A 201 -21.38 18.60 -24.61
CA MET A 201 -22.46 19.56 -24.40
C MET A 201 -23.26 19.64 -25.70
N SER A 202 -24.33 18.85 -25.80
CA SER A 202 -25.41 19.11 -26.75
C SER A 202 -26.22 20.28 -26.21
N LEU A 203 -25.80 21.50 -26.56
CA LEU A 203 -26.70 22.64 -26.58
C LEU A 203 -27.65 22.42 -27.75
N THR A 204 -28.83 21.89 -27.47
CA THR A 204 -29.97 22.04 -28.38
C THR A 204 -30.63 23.40 -28.16
N PRO A 205 -31.19 24.01 -29.22
CA PRO A 205 -31.59 25.42 -29.27
C PRO A 205 -32.78 25.76 -28.37
#